data_AF-A0A7C4GAM7-F1
#
_entry.id   AF-A0A7C4GAM7-F1
#
_cell.length_a   1.000
_cell.length_b   1.000
_cell.length_c   1.000
_cell.angle_alpha   90.00
_cell.angle_beta   90.00
_cell.angle_gamma   90.00
#
_symmetry.space_group_name_H-M   'P 1'
#
loop_
_entity.id
_entity.type
_entity.pdbx_description
1 polymer ?
#
loop_
_entity_poly.entity_id
_entity_poly.type
_entity_poly.pdbx_seq_one_letter_code
_entity_poly.pdbx_strand_id
1 'polypeptide(L)'
;MEKLLLKLLENKSLVKKFIKLGVQKIDKNLVIQAIKSKIYVENILFNHFSPYLNSSLKPLIVLVFRTYWDLIEFYLTEPENLRKLIVETHPELKDILYSKEGIEWLNENCKRSYKKIYFYTWS
;
A
#
# COMPACT_ATOMS: atom_id res chain seq x y z
N MET A 1 15.59 -9.08 -6.01
CA MET A 1 14.37 -8.29 -6.29
C MET A 1 13.97 -8.35 -7.75
N GLU A 2 14.89 -8.12 -8.69
CA GLU A 2 14.63 -8.22 -10.13
C GLU A 2 13.88 -9.49 -10.55
N LYS A 3 14.36 -10.68 -10.14
CA LYS A 3 13.64 -11.96 -10.37
C LYS A 3 12.21 -12.00 -9.82
N LEU A 4 11.92 -11.28 -8.74
CA LEU A 4 10.58 -11.18 -8.18
C LEU A 4 9.71 -10.24 -9.00
N LEU A 5 10.24 -9.09 -9.43
CA LEU A 5 9.53 -8.14 -10.28
C LEU A 5 9.18 -8.75 -11.64
N LEU A 6 10.10 -9.52 -12.25
CA LEU A 6 9.83 -10.26 -13.48
C LEU A 6 8.72 -11.29 -13.30
N LYS A 7 8.75 -12.07 -12.20
CA LYS A 7 7.65 -13.00 -11.87
C LYS A 7 6.33 -12.28 -11.59
N LEU A 8 6.38 -11.08 -11.01
CA LEU A 8 5.18 -10.31 -10.74
C LEU A 8 4.47 -9.96 -12.05
N LEU A 9 5.20 -9.58 -13.12
CA LEU A 9 4.64 -9.26 -14.45
C LEU A 9 3.88 -10.44 -15.10
N GLU A 10 4.27 -11.68 -14.79
CA GLU A 10 3.66 -12.87 -15.39
C GLU A 10 2.39 -13.33 -14.66
N ASN A 11 2.09 -12.80 -13.46
CA ASN A 11 1.06 -13.38 -12.61
C ASN A 11 0.35 -12.38 -11.67
N LYS A 12 -0.88 -12.00 -12.04
CA LYS A 12 -1.77 -11.12 -11.25
C LYS A 12 -2.03 -11.63 -9.83
N SER A 13 -2.00 -12.95 -9.59
CA SER A 13 -2.16 -13.53 -8.25
C SER A 13 -0.95 -13.29 -7.34
N LEU A 14 0.26 -13.17 -7.91
CA LEU A 14 1.47 -12.85 -7.16
C LEU A 14 1.46 -11.42 -6.66
N VAL A 15 0.83 -10.50 -7.40
CA VAL A 15 0.71 -9.09 -6.96
C VAL A 15 -0.23 -8.96 -5.77
N LYS A 16 -1.38 -9.63 -5.80
CA LYS A 16 -2.27 -9.71 -4.62
C LYS A 16 -1.56 -10.31 -3.41
N LYS A 17 -0.76 -11.38 -3.61
CA LYS A 17 0.09 -11.94 -2.55
C LYS A 17 1.13 -10.93 -2.06
N PHE A 18 1.72 -10.14 -2.96
CA PHE A 18 2.72 -9.13 -2.62
C PHE A 18 2.12 -7.99 -1.79
N ILE A 19 0.93 -7.49 -2.15
CA ILE A 19 0.20 -6.51 -1.36
C ILE A 19 -0.13 -7.09 0.02
N LYS A 20 -0.62 -8.33 0.09
CA LYS A 20 -0.89 -9.01 1.36
C LYS A 20 0.36 -9.15 2.23
N LEU A 21 1.51 -9.51 1.64
CA LEU A 21 2.81 -9.54 2.34
C LEU A 21 3.21 -8.16 2.84
N GLY A 22 2.95 -7.10 2.07
CA GLY A 22 3.16 -5.72 2.48
C GLY A 22 2.33 -5.36 3.72
N VAL A 23 1.04 -5.69 3.71
CA VAL A 23 0.13 -5.47 4.82
C VAL A 23 0.53 -6.29 6.06
N GLN A 24 0.97 -7.54 5.89
CA GLN A 24 1.45 -8.38 6.99
C GLN A 24 2.67 -7.78 7.73
N LYS A 25 3.50 -7.00 7.03
CA LYS A 25 4.69 -6.37 7.61
C LYS A 25 4.39 -5.06 8.33
N ILE A 26 3.15 -4.57 8.31
CA ILE A 26 2.75 -3.37 9.01
C ILE A 26 2.78 -3.64 10.52
N ASP A 27 3.54 -2.83 11.25
CA ASP A 27 3.49 -2.84 12.72
C ASP A 27 2.21 -2.17 13.19
N LYS A 28 1.36 -2.95 13.86
CA LYS A 28 0.09 -2.50 14.43
C LYS A 28 0.22 -1.35 15.42
N ASN A 29 1.29 -1.33 16.23
CA ASN A 29 1.49 -0.27 17.21
C ASN A 29 1.78 1.06 16.51
N LEU A 30 2.55 1.01 15.42
CA LEU A 30 2.80 2.18 14.58
C LEU A 30 1.52 2.67 13.90
N VAL A 31 0.63 1.78 13.45
CA VAL A 31 -0.67 2.18 12.89
C VAL A 31 -1.53 2.87 13.94
N ILE A 32 -1.64 2.28 15.15
CA ILE A 32 -2.43 2.87 16.22
C ILE A 32 -1.90 4.24 16.60
N GLN A 33 -0.59 4.36 16.77
CA GLN A 33 0.06 5.63 17.07
C GLN A 33 -0.14 6.64 15.94
N ALA A 34 0.03 6.23 14.69
CA ALA A 34 -0.13 7.11 13.54
C ALA A 34 -1.57 7.66 13.42
N ILE A 35 -2.58 6.82 13.65
CA ILE A 35 -3.98 7.27 13.66
C ILE A 35 -4.21 8.26 14.82
N LYS A 36 -3.82 7.91 16.04
CA LYS A 36 -4.01 8.76 17.23
C LYS A 36 -3.29 10.10 17.12
N SER A 37 -2.08 10.10 16.55
CA SER A 37 -1.25 11.28 16.36
C SER A 37 -1.52 12.02 15.05
N LYS A 38 -2.48 11.56 14.24
CA LYS A 38 -2.78 12.08 12.89
C LYS A 38 -1.54 12.19 11.99
N ILE A 39 -0.60 11.26 12.15
CA ILE A 39 0.59 11.18 11.31
C ILE A 39 0.19 10.46 10.03
N TYR A 40 0.31 11.15 8.90
CA TYR A 40 0.16 10.53 7.59
C TYR A 40 1.41 9.70 7.31
N VAL A 41 1.20 8.44 6.98
CA VAL A 41 2.24 7.43 6.85
C VAL A 41 2.04 6.67 5.55
N GLU A 42 1.96 7.42 4.45
CA GLU A 42 2.07 6.86 3.10
C GLU A 42 3.30 5.95 2.99
N ASN A 43 4.36 6.25 3.75
CA ASN A 43 5.55 5.43 3.81
C ASN A 43 5.43 4.19 4.71
N ILE A 44 4.46 4.05 5.61
CA ILE A 44 4.27 2.80 6.40
C ILE A 44 3.50 1.78 5.58
N LEU A 45 2.38 2.19 4.98
CA LEU A 45 1.56 1.32 4.13
C LEU A 45 2.35 0.81 2.91
N PHE A 46 3.27 1.65 2.39
CA PHE A 46 4.10 1.33 1.24
C PHE A 46 5.59 1.21 1.57
N ASN A 47 5.96 1.04 2.86
CA ASN A 47 7.38 1.01 3.28
C ASN A 47 8.16 -0.11 2.59
N HIS A 48 7.46 -1.22 2.33
CA HIS A 48 8.00 -2.38 1.66
C HIS A 48 8.44 -2.09 0.21
N PHE A 49 8.04 -0.96 -0.38
CA PHE A 49 8.55 -0.47 -1.66
C PHE A 49 9.68 0.58 -1.52
N SER A 50 9.78 1.25 -0.37
CA SER A 50 10.68 2.39 -0.13
C SER A 50 12.15 2.12 -0.48
N PRO A 51 12.76 0.97 -0.12
CA PRO A 51 14.16 0.66 -0.47
C PRO A 51 14.42 0.57 -1.99
N TYR A 52 13.36 0.43 -2.78
CA TYR A 52 13.45 0.10 -4.20
C TYR A 52 13.14 1.29 -5.10
N LEU A 53 12.43 2.30 -4.58
CA LEU A 53 12.03 3.50 -5.32
C LEU A 53 13.23 4.31 -5.84
N ASN A 54 14.39 4.23 -5.18
CA ASN A 54 15.63 4.95 -5.53
C ASN A 54 16.72 4.06 -6.13
N SER A 55 16.36 2.88 -6.67
CA SER A 55 17.33 1.92 -7.22
C SER A 55 17.39 1.98 -8.75
N SER A 56 18.44 1.36 -9.33
CA SER A 56 18.54 1.10 -10.77
C SER A 56 17.37 0.28 -11.33
N LEU A 57 16.52 -0.29 -10.46
CA LEU A 57 15.31 -1.02 -10.83
C LEU A 57 14.10 -0.11 -11.10
N LYS A 58 14.23 1.22 -11.01
CA LYS A 58 13.14 2.17 -11.27
C LYS A 58 12.32 1.83 -12.54
N PRO A 59 12.92 1.58 -13.72
CA PRO A 59 12.15 1.24 -14.93
C PRO A 59 11.28 -0.02 -14.75
N LEU A 60 11.80 -1.03 -14.05
CA LEU A 60 11.10 -2.28 -13.80
C LEU A 60 9.97 -2.09 -12.77
N ILE A 61 10.16 -1.24 -11.76
CA ILE A 61 9.11 -0.88 -10.79
C ILE A 61 7.99 -0.11 -11.48
N VAL A 62 8.33 0.85 -12.33
CA VAL A 62 7.35 1.58 -13.15
C VAL A 62 6.57 0.60 -14.04
N LEU A 63 7.23 -0.35 -14.69
CA LEU A 63 6.56 -1.36 -15.50
C LEU A 63 5.59 -2.21 -14.68
N VAL A 64 5.97 -2.62 -13.47
CA VAL A 64 5.08 -3.34 -12.55
C VAL A 64 3.88 -2.47 -12.15
N PHE A 65 4.10 -1.21 -11.77
CA PHE A 65 3.00 -0.30 -11.40
C PHE A 65 2.05 -0.05 -12.57
N ARG A 66 2.55 0.13 -13.79
CA ARG A 66 1.70 0.28 -14.99
C ARG A 66 0.90 -0.99 -15.28
N THR A 67 1.55 -2.16 -15.18
CA THR A 67 0.91 -3.46 -15.44
C THR A 67 -0.22 -3.76 -14.44
N TYR A 68 -0.07 -3.29 -13.20
CA TYR A 68 -1.02 -3.53 -12.11
C TYR A 68 -1.76 -2.27 -11.66
N TRP A 69 -1.89 -1.29 -12.55
CA TRP A 69 -2.50 -0.01 -12.22
C TRP A 69 -3.92 -0.16 -11.67
N ASP A 70 -4.75 -0.99 -12.31
CA ASP A 70 -6.12 -1.29 -11.85
C ASP A 70 -6.17 -1.79 -10.40
N LEU A 71 -5.16 -2.55 -9.96
CA LEU A 71 -5.10 -3.08 -8.61
C LEU A 71 -4.71 -2.00 -7.60
N ILE A 72 -3.81 -1.10 -8.02
CA ILE A 72 -3.42 0.08 -7.23
C ILE A 72 -4.64 0.98 -7.06
N GLU A 73 -5.40 1.23 -8.14
CA GLU A 73 -6.67 1.96 -8.10
C GLU A 73 -7.65 1.28 -7.15
N PHE A 74 -7.91 -0.02 -7.33
CA PHE A 74 -8.84 -0.78 -6.49
C PHE A 74 -8.61 -0.59 -4.98
N TYR A 75 -7.36 -0.53 -4.53
CA TYR A 75 -7.04 -0.35 -3.11
C TYR A 75 -6.97 1.12 -2.66
N LEU A 76 -6.64 2.06 -3.56
CA LEU A 76 -6.38 3.46 -3.18
C LEU A 76 -7.50 4.44 -3.52
N THR A 77 -8.36 4.13 -4.51
CA THR A 77 -9.54 4.95 -4.82
C THR A 77 -10.75 4.54 -3.99
N GLU A 78 -10.76 3.29 -3.52
CA GLU A 78 -11.76 2.74 -2.60
C GLU A 78 -11.11 2.27 -1.29
N PRO A 79 -10.87 3.18 -0.32
CA PRO A 79 -10.18 2.85 0.94
C PRO A 79 -10.82 1.74 1.78
N GLU A 80 -12.11 1.44 1.57
CA GLU A 80 -12.78 0.28 2.17
C GLU A 80 -12.08 -1.03 1.80
N ASN A 81 -11.62 -1.19 0.56
CA ASN A 81 -10.96 -2.41 0.09
C ASN A 81 -9.62 -2.61 0.80
N LEU A 82 -8.86 -1.53 0.99
CA LEU A 82 -7.62 -1.59 1.76
C LEU A 82 -7.89 -1.81 3.25
N ARG A 83 -8.91 -1.17 3.83
CA ARG A 83 -9.32 -1.40 5.23
C ARG A 83 -9.66 -2.85 5.49
N LYS A 84 -10.51 -3.46 4.65
CA LYS A 84 -10.89 -4.87 4.76
C LYS A 84 -9.66 -5.77 4.75
N LEU A 85 -8.73 -5.54 3.80
CA LEU A 85 -7.50 -6.31 3.72
C LEU A 85 -6.61 -6.15 4.98
N ILE A 86 -6.49 -4.93 5.52
CA ILE A 86 -5.74 -4.67 6.75
C ILE A 86 -6.38 -5.40 7.92
N VAL A 87 -7.70 -5.34 8.08
CA VAL A 87 -8.43 -5.99 9.18
C VAL A 87 -8.44 -7.52 9.06
N GLU A 88 -8.53 -8.06 7.85
CA GLU A 88 -8.35 -9.51 7.62
C GLU A 88 -6.96 -10.00 8.04
N THR A 89 -5.95 -9.12 7.94
CA THR A 89 -4.56 -9.44 8.26
C THR A 89 -4.22 -9.16 9.73
N HIS A 90 -4.79 -8.10 10.29
CA HIS A 90 -4.61 -7.61 11.65
C HIS A 90 -5.98 -7.31 12.30
N PRO A 91 -6.73 -8.35 12.72
CA PRO A 91 -8.08 -8.19 13.25
C PRO A 91 -8.16 -7.25 14.46
N GLU A 92 -7.08 -7.14 15.23
CA GLU A 92 -6.98 -6.23 16.37
C GLU A 92 -7.05 -4.74 16.00
N LEU A 93 -6.79 -4.39 14.74
CA LEU A 93 -6.89 -3.03 14.25
C LEU A 93 -8.33 -2.66 13.85
N LYS A 94 -9.28 -3.59 13.91
CA LYS A 94 -10.66 -3.37 13.47
C LYS A 94 -11.29 -2.15 14.12
N ASP A 95 -11.29 -2.08 15.44
CA ASP A 95 -12.00 -1.02 16.16
C ASP A 95 -11.46 0.37 15.84
N ILE A 96 -10.14 0.51 15.73
CA ILE A 96 -9.52 1.81 15.41
C ILE A 96 -9.67 2.16 13.93
N LEU A 97 -9.62 1.19 13.01
CA LEU A 97 -9.77 1.45 11.57
C LEU A 97 -11.21 1.74 11.14
N TYR A 98 -12.19 1.27 11.93
CA TYR A 98 -13.61 1.57 11.74
C TYR A 98 -14.10 2.75 12.60
N SER A 99 -13.22 3.36 13.42
CA SER A 99 -13.52 4.64 14.07
C SER A 99 -13.56 5.77 13.04
N LYS A 100 -14.19 6.89 13.38
CA LYS A 100 -14.22 8.09 12.51
C LYS A 100 -12.80 8.53 12.15
N GLU A 101 -11.90 8.56 13.13
CA GLU A 101 -10.50 8.96 12.97
C GLU A 101 -9.75 7.97 12.07
N GLY A 102 -9.95 6.66 12.23
CA GLY A 102 -9.32 5.65 11.38
C GLY A 102 -9.77 5.74 9.93
N ILE A 103 -11.07 6.01 9.70
CA ILE A 103 -11.64 6.20 8.36
C ILE A 103 -11.02 7.43 7.69
N GLU A 104 -11.04 8.59 8.37
CA GLU A 104 -10.48 9.83 7.86
C GLU A 104 -8.98 9.68 7.56
N TRP A 105 -8.24 9.08 8.49
CA TRP A 105 -6.81 8.83 8.34
C TRP A 105 -6.51 7.92 7.15
N LEU A 106 -7.24 6.82 6.98
CA LEU A 106 -6.98 5.87 5.89
C LEU A 106 -7.30 6.50 4.53
N ASN A 107 -8.39 7.25 4.43
CA ASN A 107 -8.78 7.95 3.20
C ASN A 107 -7.69 8.93 2.75
N GLU A 108 -7.17 9.74 3.68
CA GLU A 108 -6.10 10.70 3.37
C GLU A 108 -4.79 9.99 2.99
N ASN A 109 -4.44 8.89 3.66
CA ASN A 109 -3.27 8.10 3.31
C ASN A 109 -3.40 7.46 1.92
N CYS A 110 -4.58 6.95 1.56
CA CYS A 110 -4.84 6.39 0.24
C CYS A 110 -4.69 7.46 -0.86
N LYS A 111 -5.28 8.64 -0.65
CA LYS A 111 -5.20 9.78 -1.57
C LYS A 111 -3.75 10.24 -1.79
N ARG A 112 -2.98 10.40 -0.71
CA ARG A 112 -1.56 10.79 -0.77
C ARG A 112 -0.72 9.74 -1.48
N SER A 113 -0.94 8.48 -1.17
CA SER A 113 -0.22 7.36 -1.77
C SER A 113 -0.54 7.23 -3.26
N TYR A 114 -1.81 7.36 -3.65
CA TYR A 114 -2.23 7.35 -5.04
C TYR A 114 -1.50 8.42 -5.84
N LYS A 115 -1.54 9.66 -5.35
CA LYS A 115 -0.84 10.80 -5.98
C LYS A 115 0.65 10.49 -6.14
N LYS A 116 1.32 10.02 -5.09
CA LYS A 116 2.76 9.70 -5.11
C LYS A 116 3.10 8.60 -6.10
N ILE A 117 2.34 7.50 -6.10
CA ILE A 117 2.56 6.36 -7.00
C ILE A 117 2.27 6.77 -8.45
N TYR A 118 1.23 7.57 -8.69
CA TYR A 118 0.92 8.11 -10.02
C TYR A 118 2.07 8.94 -10.58
N PHE A 119 2.55 9.94 -9.82
CA PHE A 119 3.69 10.76 -10.25
C PHE A 119 4.95 9.91 -10.46
N TYR A 120 5.22 8.94 -9.59
CA TYR A 120 6.36 8.04 -9.78
C TYR A 120 6.26 7.19 -11.06
N THR A 121 5.05 6.83 -11.48
CA THR A 121 4.80 5.89 -12.58
C THR A 121 4.69 6.58 -13.95
N TRP A 122 4.18 7.82 -13.98
CA TRP A 122 3.78 8.50 -15.20
C TRP A 122 4.51 9.83 -15.45
N SER A 123 5.37 10.30 -14.54
CA SER A 123 6.24 11.48 -14.73
C SER A 123 7.68 11.07 -15.01
#